data_AF-A0A2E0BRN9-F1
#
_entry.id   AF-A0A2E0BRN9-F1
#
_cell.length_a   1.000
_cell.length_b   1.000
_cell.length_c   1.000
_cell.angle_alpha   90.00
_cell.angle_beta   90.00
_cell.angle_gamma   90.00
#
_symmetry.space_group_name_H-M   'P 1'
#
loop_
_entity.id
_entity.type
_entity.pdbx_description
1 polymer ?
#
loop_
_entity_poly.entity_id
_entity_poly.type
_entity_poly.pdbx_seq_one_letter_code
_entity_poly.pdbx_strand_id
1 'polypeptide(L)'
;MSQGTNPTYNGEGKTTLLNMIHSAPNKAELTGYKPYITGVLTSGDATDDAFLRNHLGRVYYSSLHYAGLDSLIGDSVDGSFRPITLTGLYEGTPGGSSGDPHFSSILALLHFDGSNGSTTFTDSGPDSRSVSRSGAVISTTQSKFGGASAEFDGVNDFLDIASSSDFQMGSGDFTYEGWFRFENLDDHRTVMSQWPTATPSVGAWEAFVLTSGKFRFDFETSGGRVLLLSSSTLSTNTWYHFAAVRNGTSCKLYINGSEEASATSSGPCGLNDSINIGRKEYDGGNDYFGGYIDEIRITKGVARYTAAFTAPSSAFPDS
;
A
#
# COMPACT_ATOMS: atom_id res chain seq x y z
N MET A 1 -18.17 29.83 -32.65
CA MET A 1 -17.90 31.06 -31.86
C MET A 1 -16.58 31.62 -32.31
N SER A 2 -16.53 32.94 -32.48
CA SER A 2 -15.44 33.73 -33.09
C SER A 2 -14.03 33.32 -32.63
N GLN A 3 -13.08 33.23 -33.56
CA GLN A 3 -11.65 33.20 -33.23
C GLN A 3 -11.27 34.59 -32.69
N GLY A 4 -11.27 34.71 -31.36
CA GLY A 4 -10.79 35.90 -30.66
C GLY A 4 -9.27 35.94 -30.66
N THR A 5 -8.72 37.07 -31.08
CA THR A 5 -7.31 37.44 -30.91
C THR A 5 -6.86 37.25 -29.47
N ASN A 6 -5.65 36.71 -29.27
CA ASN A 6 -4.99 36.63 -27.96
C ASN A 6 -5.10 37.99 -27.25
N PRO A 7 -5.66 38.05 -26.02
CA PRO A 7 -5.80 39.30 -25.31
C PRO A 7 -4.42 39.92 -25.10
N THR A 8 -4.27 41.18 -25.49
CA THR A 8 -3.06 41.97 -25.24
C THR A 8 -2.82 42.10 -23.74
N TYR A 9 -1.58 41.86 -23.36
CA TYR A 9 -1.08 41.74 -22.00
C TYR A 9 -1.13 43.09 -21.24
N ASN A 10 -2.18 43.26 -20.42
CA ASN A 10 -2.34 44.32 -19.41
C ASN A 10 -2.91 43.69 -18.11
N GLY A 11 -3.09 44.48 -17.04
CA GLY A 11 -3.56 44.01 -15.73
C GLY A 11 -4.90 43.24 -15.72
N GLU A 12 -5.69 43.33 -16.80
CA GLU A 12 -6.90 42.53 -16.97
C GLU A 12 -6.58 41.04 -17.22
N GLY A 13 -5.46 40.73 -17.88
CA GLY A 13 -5.04 39.35 -18.18
C GLY A 13 -4.72 38.50 -16.94
N LYS A 14 -4.22 39.11 -15.86
CA LYS A 14 -3.96 38.42 -14.59
C LYS A 14 -5.25 38.03 -13.86
N THR A 15 -6.23 38.94 -13.87
CA THR A 15 -7.56 38.71 -13.29
C THR A 15 -8.33 37.63 -14.06
N THR A 16 -8.22 37.63 -15.39
CA THR A 16 -8.80 36.59 -16.24
C THR A 16 -8.18 35.21 -15.96
N LEU A 17 -6.86 35.11 -15.82
CA LEU A 17 -6.18 33.85 -15.49
C LEU A 17 -6.62 33.28 -14.14
N LEU A 18 -6.76 34.14 -13.11
CA LEU A 18 -7.19 33.73 -11.78
C LEU A 18 -8.63 33.18 -11.80
N ASN A 19 -9.53 33.86 -12.51
CA ASN A 19 -10.91 33.42 -12.66
C ASN A 19 -11.01 32.08 -13.40
N MET A 20 -10.17 31.85 -14.43
CA MET A 20 -10.11 30.58 -15.17
C MET A 20 -9.62 29.41 -14.31
N ILE A 21 -8.62 29.64 -13.46
CA ILE A 21 -8.10 28.62 -12.53
C ILE A 21 -9.14 28.28 -11.47
N HIS A 22 -9.82 29.28 -10.91
CA HIS A 22 -10.85 29.07 -9.88
C HIS A 22 -12.14 28.42 -10.42
N SER A 23 -12.45 28.60 -11.72
CA SER A 23 -13.63 28.02 -12.34
C SER A 23 -13.42 26.61 -12.92
N ALA A 24 -12.18 26.10 -12.94
CA ALA A 24 -11.87 24.80 -13.52
C ALA A 24 -12.26 23.66 -12.56
N PRO A 25 -13.22 22.78 -12.90
CA PRO A 25 -13.71 21.74 -12.03
C PRO A 25 -12.83 20.46 -12.06
N ASN A 26 -11.89 20.34 -12.99
CA ASN A 26 -11.01 19.17 -13.10
C ASN A 26 -9.66 19.42 -13.80
N LYS A 27 -8.78 18.42 -13.69
CA LYS A 27 -7.39 18.42 -14.20
C LYS A 27 -7.28 18.57 -15.73
N ALA A 28 -8.27 18.08 -16.48
CA ALA A 28 -8.24 18.14 -17.94
C ALA A 28 -8.46 19.58 -18.46
N GLU A 29 -9.37 20.35 -17.84
CA GLU A 29 -9.58 21.76 -18.19
C GLU A 29 -8.37 22.64 -17.83
N LEU A 30 -7.77 22.42 -16.65
CA LEU A 30 -6.53 23.12 -16.26
C LEU A 30 -5.40 22.90 -17.28
N THR A 31 -5.30 21.71 -17.85
CA THR A 31 -4.29 21.37 -18.87
C THR A 31 -4.55 22.10 -20.18
N GLY A 32 -5.81 22.38 -20.51
CA GLY A 32 -6.20 23.20 -21.67
C GLY A 32 -5.77 24.66 -21.57
N TYR A 33 -5.55 25.18 -20.37
CA TYR A 33 -5.09 26.56 -20.13
C TYR A 33 -3.57 26.72 -20.08
N LYS A 34 -2.82 25.63 -20.28
CA LYS A 34 -1.35 25.60 -20.28
C LYS A 34 -0.69 26.67 -21.17
N PRO A 35 -1.19 27.00 -22.38
CA PRO A 35 -0.60 28.06 -23.21
C PRO A 35 -0.71 29.46 -22.58
N TYR A 36 -1.83 29.77 -21.94
CA TYR A 36 -2.08 31.06 -21.28
C TYR A 36 -1.23 31.20 -20.02
N ILE A 37 -1.14 30.14 -19.23
CA ILE A 37 -0.27 30.06 -18.05
C ILE A 37 1.20 30.26 -18.47
N THR A 38 1.64 29.59 -19.53
CA THR A 38 3.03 29.69 -20.04
C THR A 38 3.35 31.09 -20.57
N GLY A 39 2.38 31.76 -21.21
CA GLY A 39 2.54 33.15 -21.69
C GLY A 39 2.72 34.16 -20.55
N VAL A 40 2.02 33.96 -19.42
CA VAL A 40 2.22 34.79 -18.22
C VAL A 40 3.55 34.46 -17.51
N LEU A 41 3.95 33.19 -17.48
CA LEU A 41 5.20 32.74 -16.84
C LEU A 41 6.49 33.20 -17.55
N THR A 42 6.40 33.59 -18.82
CA THR A 42 7.57 33.94 -19.65
C THR A 42 7.69 35.44 -19.94
N SER A 43 6.82 36.27 -19.32
CA SER A 43 6.72 37.71 -19.53
C SER A 43 7.90 38.52 -18.96
N GLY A 44 8.56 38.00 -17.91
CA GLY A 44 9.68 38.67 -17.23
C GLY A 44 9.31 39.87 -16.35
N ASP A 45 8.01 40.09 -16.05
CA ASP A 45 7.54 41.17 -15.18
C ASP A 45 7.65 40.78 -13.69
N ALA A 46 8.38 41.57 -12.89
CA ALA A 46 8.57 41.35 -11.45
C ALA A 46 7.25 41.38 -10.63
N THR A 47 6.18 41.99 -11.16
CA THR A 47 4.86 42.01 -10.51
C THR A 47 4.04 40.73 -10.76
N ASP A 48 4.31 39.99 -11.83
CA ASP A 48 3.74 38.64 -12.06
C ASP A 48 4.34 37.63 -11.08
N ASP A 49 5.63 37.74 -10.86
CA ASP A 49 6.38 36.91 -9.94
C ASP A 49 5.87 37.08 -8.49
N ALA A 50 5.57 38.30 -8.05
CA ALA A 50 4.91 38.58 -6.77
C ALA A 50 3.48 38.02 -6.68
N PHE A 51 2.72 38.03 -7.79
CA PHE A 51 1.36 37.50 -7.86
C PHE A 51 1.34 35.96 -7.74
N LEU A 52 2.25 35.28 -8.44
CA LEU A 52 2.45 33.83 -8.38
C LEU A 52 2.90 33.39 -6.98
N ARG A 53 3.84 34.11 -6.36
CA ARG A 53 4.33 33.88 -4.99
C ARG A 53 3.22 33.95 -3.94
N ASN A 54 2.28 34.88 -4.08
CA ASN A 54 1.21 35.08 -3.09
C ASN A 54 -0.02 34.18 -3.28
N HIS A 55 -0.33 33.74 -4.51
CA HIS A 55 -1.59 33.04 -4.80
C HIS A 55 -1.45 31.58 -5.25
N LEU A 56 -0.38 31.20 -5.97
CA LEU A 56 -0.17 29.78 -6.34
C LEU A 56 0.51 28.98 -5.22
N GLY A 57 1.27 29.64 -4.35
CA GLY A 57 1.96 28.98 -3.23
C GLY A 57 1.02 28.22 -2.29
N ARG A 58 -0.19 28.73 -1.99
CA ARG A 58 -1.11 28.06 -1.06
C ARG A 58 -1.81 26.83 -1.66
N VAL A 59 -2.21 26.91 -2.92
CA VAL A 59 -2.89 25.79 -3.61
C VAL A 59 -1.87 24.68 -3.91
N TYR A 60 -0.68 25.04 -4.40
CA TYR A 60 0.37 24.09 -4.74
C TYR A 60 0.94 23.38 -3.51
N TYR A 61 1.12 24.10 -2.39
CA TYR A 61 1.57 23.51 -1.13
C TYR A 61 0.55 22.54 -0.54
N SER A 62 -0.76 22.85 -0.64
CA SER A 62 -1.82 21.93 -0.18
C SER A 62 -1.88 20.63 -0.99
N SER A 63 -1.61 20.70 -2.30
CA SER A 63 -1.57 19.53 -3.18
C SER A 63 -0.30 18.68 -3.01
N LEU A 64 0.85 19.31 -2.73
CA LEU A 64 2.10 18.60 -2.42
C LEU A 64 2.06 17.93 -1.04
N HIS A 65 1.43 18.58 -0.07
CA HIS A 65 1.19 18.05 1.28
C HIS A 65 0.23 16.89 1.30
N TYR A 66 -0.86 16.95 0.52
CA TYR A 66 -1.77 15.82 0.34
C TYR A 66 -1.10 14.62 -0.34
N ALA A 67 -0.02 14.84 -1.10
CA ALA A 67 0.75 13.80 -1.79
C ALA A 67 2.01 13.34 -1.04
N GLY A 68 2.28 13.86 0.17
CA GLY A 68 3.44 13.46 0.99
C GLY A 68 4.81 13.88 0.44
N LEU A 69 4.87 14.88 -0.43
CA LEU A 69 6.08 15.31 -1.16
C LEU A 69 6.76 16.55 -0.58
N ASP A 70 6.48 16.86 0.68
CA ASP A 70 6.90 18.08 1.39
C ASP A 70 8.42 18.22 1.49
N SER A 71 9.13 17.09 1.48
CA SER A 71 10.59 17.01 1.58
C SER A 71 11.36 17.52 0.35
N LEU A 72 10.66 17.75 -0.77
CA LEU A 72 11.23 18.38 -1.97
C LEU A 72 11.36 19.90 -1.84
N ILE A 73 10.79 20.49 -0.78
CA ILE A 73 10.95 21.90 -0.45
C ILE A 73 12.08 21.99 0.58
N GLY A 74 13.30 22.22 0.08
CA GLY A 74 14.43 22.49 0.96
C GLY A 74 14.28 23.85 1.63
N ASP A 75 13.95 23.86 2.92
CA ASP A 75 14.20 25.04 3.75
C ASP A 75 15.69 25.04 4.13
N SER A 76 16.43 25.96 3.52
CA SER A 76 17.51 26.60 4.24
C SER A 76 17.41 28.10 4.00
N VAL A 77 16.92 28.81 5.03
CA VAL A 77 16.97 30.27 5.16
C VAL A 77 18.42 30.75 5.04
N ASP A 78 18.82 31.06 3.82
CA ASP A 78 19.99 31.85 3.44
C ASP A 78 19.43 32.93 2.51
N GLY A 79 19.59 34.19 2.89
CA GLY A 79 18.93 35.35 2.29
C GLY A 79 19.31 35.69 0.83
N SER A 80 19.64 34.73 -0.02
CA SER A 80 19.91 34.96 -1.43
C SER A 80 19.53 33.78 -2.34
N PHE A 81 18.24 33.62 -2.63
CA PHE A 81 17.78 32.58 -3.56
C PHE A 81 18.01 32.97 -5.03
N ARG A 82 18.95 32.27 -5.67
CA ARG A 82 19.23 32.27 -7.12
C ARG A 82 18.43 31.17 -7.85
N PRO A 83 18.35 31.19 -9.20
CA PRO A 83 17.56 30.25 -10.00
C PRO A 83 17.95 28.79 -9.72
N ILE A 84 16.94 27.93 -9.58
CA ILE A 84 17.12 26.48 -9.39
C ILE A 84 17.85 25.93 -10.62
N THR A 85 19.08 25.46 -10.43
CA THR A 85 19.77 24.61 -11.39
C THR A 85 19.66 23.19 -10.90
N LEU A 86 18.97 22.34 -11.66
CA LEU A 86 18.85 20.91 -11.37
C LEU A 86 20.21 20.25 -11.67
N THR A 87 21.09 20.14 -10.66
CA THR A 87 22.35 19.38 -10.78
C THR A 87 22.22 18.06 -10.05
N GLY A 88 22.36 16.94 -10.77
CA GLY A 88 22.30 15.60 -10.17
C GLY A 88 21.41 14.58 -10.88
N LEU A 89 21.02 14.82 -12.14
CA LEU A 89 20.58 13.73 -13.00
C LEU A 89 21.77 12.78 -13.22
N TYR A 90 21.88 11.77 -12.36
CA TYR A 90 22.54 10.54 -12.75
C TYR A 90 21.73 10.01 -13.94
N GLU A 91 22.38 9.83 -15.09
CA GLU A 91 21.79 9.09 -16.21
C GLU A 91 21.72 7.61 -15.84
N GLY A 92 20.79 7.31 -14.92
CA GLY A 92 20.20 6.00 -14.79
C GLY A 92 19.07 5.93 -15.80
N THR A 93 19.03 4.83 -16.54
CA THR A 93 17.92 4.36 -17.37
C THR A 93 16.56 4.86 -16.86
N PRO A 94 15.65 5.40 -17.72
CA PRO A 94 14.33 5.82 -17.25
C PRO A 94 13.61 4.64 -16.59
N GLY A 95 13.46 4.68 -15.28
CA GLY A 95 12.79 3.66 -14.48
C GLY A 95 12.57 4.22 -13.07
N GLY A 96 11.37 4.25 -12.51
CA GLY A 96 10.05 3.88 -13.01
C GLY A 96 9.03 4.80 -12.33
N SER A 97 7.75 4.57 -12.61
CA SER A 97 6.59 5.21 -12.01
C SER A 97 6.75 5.51 -10.50
N SER A 98 6.08 6.55 -9.99
CA SER A 98 5.86 6.80 -8.56
C SER A 98 4.93 5.73 -7.94
N GLY A 99 5.17 4.49 -8.29
CA GLY A 99 4.19 3.45 -8.35
C GLY A 99 4.83 2.07 -8.21
N ASP A 100 4.02 1.08 -7.89
CA ASP A 100 4.45 -0.29 -7.73
C ASP A 100 4.81 -0.88 -9.10
N PRO A 101 6.10 -1.17 -9.40
CA PRO A 101 6.50 -1.74 -10.69
C PRO A 101 5.89 -3.13 -10.95
N HIS A 102 5.32 -3.75 -9.92
CA HIS A 102 4.63 -5.03 -9.96
C HIS A 102 3.13 -4.89 -9.65
N PHE A 103 2.54 -3.70 -9.85
CA PHE A 103 1.12 -3.46 -9.58
C PHE A 103 0.21 -4.47 -10.32
N SER A 104 0.51 -4.78 -11.58
CA SER A 104 -0.24 -5.78 -12.37
C SER A 104 -0.11 -7.22 -11.86
N SER A 105 0.82 -7.49 -10.94
CA SER A 105 1.02 -8.79 -10.30
C SER A 105 0.35 -8.87 -8.92
N ILE A 106 -0.27 -7.78 -8.45
CA ILE A 106 -1.04 -7.74 -7.22
C ILE A 106 -2.39 -8.40 -7.43
N LEU A 107 -2.72 -9.32 -6.53
CA LEU A 107 -4.00 -10.00 -6.47
C LEU A 107 -4.95 -9.33 -5.47
N ALA A 108 -4.43 -8.78 -4.38
CA ALA A 108 -5.22 -8.02 -3.42
C ALA A 108 -4.33 -6.94 -2.80
N LEU A 109 -4.86 -5.74 -2.66
CA LEU A 109 -4.24 -4.60 -1.99
C LEU A 109 -5.29 -3.89 -1.13
N LEU A 110 -5.17 -4.02 0.19
CA LEU A 110 -6.12 -3.49 1.15
C LEU A 110 -5.41 -2.49 2.07
N HIS A 111 -5.72 -1.21 1.90
CA HIS A 111 -5.20 -0.13 2.75
C HIS A 111 -5.94 -0.02 4.08
N PHE A 112 -7.17 -0.51 4.16
CA PHE A 112 -8.02 -0.35 5.35
C PHE A 112 -8.25 1.12 5.77
N ASP A 113 -8.21 2.02 4.79
CA ASP A 113 -8.60 3.41 4.97
C ASP A 113 -10.11 3.59 5.00
N GLY A 114 -10.57 4.55 5.80
CA GLY A 114 -11.96 4.96 5.82
C GLY A 114 -12.41 5.59 7.13
N SER A 115 -13.72 5.84 7.22
CA SER A 115 -14.34 6.37 8.42
C SER A 115 -14.41 5.32 9.52
N ASN A 116 -14.22 5.76 10.77
CA ASN A 116 -14.38 4.91 11.96
C ASN A 116 -15.75 4.21 11.99
N GLY A 117 -15.75 2.89 12.21
CA GLY A 117 -16.93 2.03 12.19
C GLY A 117 -17.42 1.64 10.79
N SER A 118 -16.70 1.99 9.72
CA SER A 118 -17.06 1.54 8.37
C SER A 118 -17.04 0.02 8.27
N THR A 119 -18.04 -0.51 7.59
CA THR A 119 -18.18 -1.95 7.30
C THR A 119 -17.75 -2.30 5.88
N THR A 120 -17.23 -1.32 5.14
CA THR A 120 -16.79 -1.47 3.76
C THR A 120 -15.27 -1.49 3.72
N PHE A 121 -14.74 -2.50 3.03
CA PHE A 121 -13.34 -2.74 2.82
C PHE A 121 -13.05 -2.73 1.33
N THR A 122 -12.11 -1.89 0.89
CA THR A 122 -11.81 -1.68 -0.52
C THR A 122 -10.53 -2.42 -0.91
N ASP A 123 -10.59 -3.18 -2.01
CA ASP A 123 -9.42 -3.70 -2.72
C ASP A 123 -8.98 -2.72 -3.81
N SER A 124 -7.85 -2.05 -3.57
CA SER A 124 -7.18 -1.15 -4.50
C SER A 124 -6.32 -1.89 -5.54
N GLY A 125 -6.34 -3.23 -5.55
CA GLY A 125 -5.64 -4.02 -6.57
C GLY A 125 -6.19 -3.80 -7.99
N PRO A 126 -5.45 -4.20 -9.04
CA PRO A 126 -5.81 -3.95 -10.44
C PRO A 126 -7.15 -4.59 -10.86
N ASP A 127 -7.53 -5.70 -10.23
CA ASP A 127 -8.77 -6.45 -10.52
C ASP A 127 -9.85 -6.26 -9.43
N SER A 128 -9.69 -5.27 -8.54
CA SER A 128 -10.56 -4.89 -7.42
C SER A 128 -11.60 -5.93 -7.00
N ARG A 129 -11.27 -6.73 -5.99
CA ARG A 129 -12.12 -7.81 -5.51
C ARG A 129 -13.09 -7.37 -4.42
N SER A 130 -14.26 -7.98 -4.41
CA SER A 130 -15.21 -7.81 -3.31
C SER A 130 -14.65 -8.42 -2.02
N VAL A 131 -14.61 -7.63 -0.96
CA VAL A 131 -14.22 -8.07 0.39
C VAL A 131 -15.48 -8.17 1.25
N SER A 132 -15.82 -9.39 1.66
CA SER A 132 -16.88 -9.63 2.63
C SER A 132 -16.32 -9.68 4.05
N ARG A 133 -17.18 -9.58 5.06
CA ARG A 133 -16.76 -9.51 6.47
C ARG A 133 -17.71 -10.23 7.40
N SER A 134 -17.18 -10.62 8.55
CA SER A 134 -17.94 -10.91 9.77
C SER A 134 -17.38 -10.04 10.88
N GLY A 135 -18.22 -9.21 11.49
CA GLY A 135 -17.93 -8.41 12.69
C GLY A 135 -16.88 -7.30 12.55
N ALA A 136 -15.74 -7.54 11.89
CA ALA A 136 -14.65 -6.60 11.65
C ALA A 136 -15.12 -5.26 11.05
N VAL A 137 -14.45 -4.17 11.44
CA VAL A 137 -14.74 -2.80 11.00
C VAL A 137 -13.46 -2.01 10.76
N ILE A 138 -13.57 -0.90 10.03
CA ILE A 138 -12.52 0.11 9.99
C ILE A 138 -12.50 0.87 11.32
N SER A 139 -11.33 1.08 11.89
CA SER A 139 -11.12 1.77 13.15
C SER A 139 -10.06 2.86 13.00
N THR A 140 -10.30 3.98 13.65
CA THR A 140 -9.35 5.11 13.73
C THR A 140 -8.58 5.14 15.04
N THR A 141 -8.79 4.13 15.90
CA THR A 141 -8.13 4.02 17.21
C THR A 141 -6.64 3.73 17.07
N GLN A 142 -6.28 2.85 16.13
CA GLN A 142 -4.91 2.51 15.77
C GLN A 142 -4.83 2.40 14.25
N SER A 143 -3.69 2.79 13.69
CA SER A 143 -3.34 2.62 12.29
C SER A 143 -1.83 2.62 12.13
N LYS A 144 -1.34 2.03 11.05
CA LYS A 144 0.06 2.13 10.67
C LYS A 144 0.25 3.27 9.68
N PHE A 145 -0.64 3.37 8.68
CA PHE A 145 -0.68 4.44 7.69
C PHE A 145 -2.13 4.93 7.52
N GLY A 146 -2.33 6.01 6.75
CA GLY A 146 -3.67 6.45 6.33
C GLY A 146 -4.62 7.01 7.40
N GLY A 147 -4.34 6.77 8.69
CA GLY A 147 -5.15 7.24 9.82
C GLY A 147 -6.24 6.25 10.26
N ALA A 148 -6.43 5.15 9.55
CA ALA A 148 -7.35 4.07 9.91
C ALA A 148 -6.74 2.69 9.64
N SER A 149 -7.32 1.63 10.22
CA SER A 149 -6.96 0.25 9.94
C SER A 149 -8.14 -0.69 10.20
N ALA A 150 -8.03 -1.98 9.88
CA ALA A 150 -9.05 -2.97 10.20
C ALA A 150 -8.91 -3.46 11.64
N GLU A 151 -9.99 -3.37 12.41
CA GLU A 151 -10.09 -3.85 13.79
C GLU A 151 -10.83 -5.20 13.85
N PHE A 152 -10.27 -6.11 14.65
CA PHE A 152 -10.78 -7.45 14.88
C PHE A 152 -10.79 -7.76 16.39
N ASP A 153 -11.89 -8.33 16.88
CA ASP A 153 -12.14 -8.56 18.30
C ASP A 153 -11.45 -9.79 18.92
N GLY A 154 -10.87 -10.67 18.11
CA GLY A 154 -10.25 -11.93 18.58
C GLY A 154 -11.22 -13.07 18.88
N VAL A 155 -12.49 -12.95 18.50
CA VAL A 155 -13.56 -13.93 18.81
C VAL A 155 -14.21 -14.48 17.55
N ASN A 156 -14.71 -13.61 16.66
CA ASN A 156 -15.42 -14.05 15.45
C ASN A 156 -15.26 -13.12 14.25
N ASP A 157 -14.35 -12.15 14.36
CA ASP A 157 -14.09 -11.17 13.32
C ASP A 157 -13.17 -11.71 12.23
N PHE A 158 -13.56 -11.51 10.97
CA PHE A 158 -12.72 -11.81 9.81
C PHE A 158 -13.18 -11.05 8.55
N LEU A 159 -12.29 -10.98 7.56
CA LEU A 159 -12.59 -10.60 6.19
C LEU A 159 -12.37 -11.80 5.27
N ASP A 160 -13.17 -11.88 4.21
CA ASP A 160 -13.11 -12.94 3.22
C ASP A 160 -13.11 -12.35 1.79
N ILE A 161 -12.10 -12.72 1.02
CA ILE A 161 -12.04 -12.48 -0.43
C ILE A 161 -12.37 -13.80 -1.11
N ALA A 162 -13.43 -13.79 -1.91
CA ALA A 162 -13.98 -15.00 -2.53
C ALA A 162 -12.94 -15.83 -3.29
N SER A 163 -13.18 -17.14 -3.37
CA SER A 163 -12.28 -18.08 -4.04
C SER A 163 -12.04 -17.72 -5.51
N SER A 164 -10.79 -17.90 -5.94
CA SER A 164 -10.36 -17.68 -7.32
C SER A 164 -9.15 -18.56 -7.63
N SER A 165 -9.06 -19.02 -8.88
CA SER A 165 -7.87 -19.71 -9.40
C SER A 165 -6.62 -18.83 -9.37
N ASP A 166 -6.77 -17.50 -9.27
CA ASP A 166 -5.64 -16.59 -9.15
C ASP A 166 -4.85 -16.84 -7.87
N PHE A 167 -5.51 -17.23 -6.78
CA PHE A 167 -4.87 -17.51 -5.50
C PHE A 167 -4.13 -18.86 -5.47
N GLN A 168 -4.24 -19.68 -6.51
CA GLN A 168 -3.37 -20.83 -6.72
C GLN A 168 -1.99 -20.35 -7.17
N MET A 169 -1.11 -20.00 -6.23
CA MET A 169 0.25 -19.51 -6.55
C MET A 169 1.09 -20.55 -7.26
N GLY A 170 0.82 -21.84 -7.00
CA GLY A 170 1.55 -22.95 -7.59
C GLY A 170 2.97 -23.01 -7.05
N SER A 171 3.93 -23.41 -7.89
CA SER A 171 5.35 -23.51 -7.51
C SER A 171 6.16 -22.24 -7.79
N GLY A 172 5.54 -21.22 -8.39
CA GLY A 172 6.21 -19.98 -8.78
C GLY A 172 6.45 -19.01 -7.62
N ASP A 173 7.06 -17.88 -7.95
CA ASP A 173 7.36 -16.81 -7.00
C ASP A 173 6.09 -16.17 -6.45
N PHE A 174 6.15 -15.70 -5.21
CA PHE A 174 5.06 -14.93 -4.60
C PHE A 174 5.58 -14.07 -3.46
N THR A 175 4.76 -13.10 -3.05
CA THR A 175 4.92 -12.35 -1.82
C THR A 175 3.57 -12.13 -1.15
N TYR A 176 3.43 -12.58 0.10
CA TYR A 176 2.36 -12.16 1.01
C TYR A 176 2.95 -11.21 2.04
N GLU A 177 2.34 -10.06 2.24
CA GLU A 177 2.86 -9.09 3.21
C GLU A 177 1.77 -8.18 3.77
N GLY A 178 2.10 -7.55 4.89
CA GLY A 178 1.34 -6.44 5.44
C GLY A 178 1.72 -6.11 6.86
N TRP A 179 0.94 -5.22 7.48
CA TRP A 179 1.17 -4.74 8.83
C TRP A 179 0.12 -5.25 9.79
N PHE A 180 0.55 -5.59 11.00
CA PHE A 180 -0.35 -6.04 12.05
C PHE A 180 0.11 -5.57 13.42
N ARG A 181 -0.86 -5.48 14.35
CA ARG A 181 -0.68 -5.10 15.74
C ARG A 181 -1.64 -5.92 16.60
N PHE A 182 -1.11 -6.97 17.23
CA PHE A 182 -1.87 -7.81 18.16
C PHE A 182 -2.18 -7.07 19.47
N GLU A 183 -3.37 -7.29 20.01
CA GLU A 183 -3.73 -6.84 21.37
C GLU A 183 -3.55 -7.94 22.42
N ASN A 184 -3.64 -9.20 22.01
CA ASN A 184 -3.43 -10.38 22.83
C ASN A 184 -2.65 -11.45 22.04
N LEU A 185 -1.98 -12.33 22.77
CA LEU A 185 -1.17 -13.47 22.26
C LEU A 185 -1.46 -14.73 23.10
N ASP A 186 -2.69 -14.84 23.60
CA ASP A 186 -3.19 -15.88 24.49
C ASP A 186 -3.60 -17.17 23.76
N ASP A 187 -3.66 -17.12 22.43
CA ASP A 187 -3.92 -18.27 21.54
C ASP A 187 -3.08 -18.17 20.26
N HIS A 188 -3.29 -19.10 19.32
CA HIS A 188 -2.90 -18.90 17.92
C HIS A 188 -3.77 -17.81 17.29
N ARG A 189 -3.13 -16.79 16.72
CA ARG A 189 -3.84 -15.62 16.15
C ARG A 189 -3.42 -15.42 14.68
N THR A 190 -4.34 -15.66 13.76
CA THR A 190 -4.08 -15.68 12.31
C THR A 190 -4.21 -14.31 11.67
N VAL A 191 -3.14 -13.77 11.11
CA VAL A 191 -3.21 -12.52 10.32
C VAL A 191 -3.90 -12.76 8.99
N MET A 192 -3.48 -13.81 8.28
CA MET A 192 -3.98 -14.13 6.95
C MET A 192 -3.82 -15.63 6.69
N SER A 193 -4.78 -16.24 6.01
CA SER A 193 -4.68 -17.65 5.62
C SER A 193 -5.42 -17.95 4.33
N GLN A 194 -5.12 -19.13 3.80
CA GLN A 194 -5.95 -19.85 2.87
C GLN A 194 -5.93 -21.32 3.29
N TRP A 195 -7.00 -21.77 3.93
CA TRP A 195 -7.05 -23.10 4.52
C TRP A 195 -8.40 -23.76 4.24
N PRO A 196 -8.43 -24.98 3.68
CA PRO A 196 -9.67 -25.66 3.37
C PRO A 196 -10.19 -26.38 4.62
N THR A 197 -11.52 -26.49 4.74
CA THR A 197 -12.19 -27.32 5.76
C THR A 197 -12.14 -28.82 5.44
N ALA A 198 -11.70 -29.19 4.24
CA ALA A 198 -11.61 -30.58 3.77
C ALA A 198 -10.18 -30.93 3.32
N THR A 199 -9.86 -32.23 3.37
CA THR A 199 -8.58 -32.78 2.85
C THR A 199 -8.70 -33.17 1.37
N PRO A 200 -7.61 -33.13 0.58
CA PRO A 200 -6.23 -32.79 0.95
C PRO A 200 -5.98 -31.28 1.04
N SER A 201 -5.11 -30.86 1.96
CA SER A 201 -4.73 -29.46 2.19
C SER A 201 -3.45 -29.05 1.43
N VAL A 202 -3.03 -29.78 0.39
CA VAL A 202 -1.80 -29.47 -0.36
C VAL A 202 -1.91 -28.10 -1.03
N GLY A 203 -1.07 -27.15 -0.60
CA GLY A 203 -1.12 -25.74 -1.00
C GLY A 203 -1.75 -24.83 0.05
N ALA A 204 -2.46 -25.35 1.06
CA ALA A 204 -2.99 -24.55 2.16
C ALA A 204 -1.85 -23.87 2.92
N TRP A 205 -2.09 -22.65 3.39
CA TRP A 205 -1.08 -21.85 4.07
C TRP A 205 -1.67 -20.91 5.11
N GLU A 206 -0.83 -20.52 6.05
CA GLU A 206 -1.21 -19.65 7.17
C GLU A 206 -0.05 -18.71 7.56
N ALA A 207 -0.39 -17.45 7.82
CA ALA A 207 0.47 -16.46 8.48
C ALA A 207 -0.14 -16.08 9.83
N PHE A 208 0.50 -16.47 10.93
CA PHE A 208 -0.06 -16.39 12.28
C PHE A 208 1.01 -16.26 13.36
N VAL A 209 0.58 -15.93 14.57
CA VAL A 209 1.43 -15.95 15.76
C VAL A 209 1.06 -17.13 16.66
N LEU A 210 2.08 -17.73 17.28
CA LEU A 210 1.91 -18.76 18.30
C LEU A 210 1.76 -18.13 19.69
N THR A 211 1.26 -18.90 20.67
CA THR A 211 1.24 -18.49 22.10
C THR A 211 2.63 -18.19 22.69
N SER A 212 3.70 -18.62 22.01
CA SER A 212 5.08 -18.26 22.33
C SER A 212 5.46 -16.83 21.90
N GLY A 213 4.56 -16.10 21.22
CA GLY A 213 4.80 -14.81 20.59
C GLY A 213 5.64 -14.89 19.31
N LYS A 214 6.00 -16.07 18.83
CA LYS A 214 6.71 -16.24 17.55
C LYS A 214 5.74 -16.16 16.39
N PHE A 215 6.04 -15.32 15.40
CA PHE A 215 5.36 -15.32 14.11
C PHE A 215 5.77 -16.51 13.27
N ARG A 216 4.83 -17.08 12.53
CA ARG A 216 5.04 -18.24 11.68
C ARG A 216 4.29 -18.08 10.36
N PHE A 217 4.96 -18.45 9.29
CA PHE A 217 4.34 -18.74 8.00
C PHE A 217 4.59 -20.20 7.65
N ASP A 218 3.56 -20.94 7.27
CA ASP A 218 3.74 -22.28 6.73
C ASP A 218 2.74 -22.61 5.65
N PHE A 219 3.11 -23.63 4.86
CA PHE A 219 2.24 -24.17 3.83
C PHE A 219 2.46 -25.68 3.67
N GLU A 220 1.38 -26.37 3.34
CA GLU A 220 1.36 -27.82 3.15
C GLU A 220 1.78 -28.21 1.74
N THR A 221 2.64 -29.22 1.62
CA THR A 221 3.03 -29.78 0.33
C THR A 221 2.88 -31.30 0.33
N SER A 222 2.92 -31.93 -0.85
CA SER A 222 2.94 -33.39 -0.94
C SER A 222 4.17 -34.04 -0.28
N GLY A 223 5.26 -33.29 -0.12
CA GLY A 223 6.48 -33.71 0.57
C GLY A 223 6.51 -33.39 2.08
N GLY A 224 5.42 -32.84 2.62
CA GLY A 224 5.30 -32.39 4.01
C GLY A 224 5.21 -30.88 4.15
N ARG A 225 5.02 -30.42 5.39
CA ARG A 225 4.84 -29.01 5.73
C ARG A 225 6.15 -28.23 5.63
N VAL A 226 6.11 -27.10 4.95
CA VAL A 226 7.19 -26.11 4.94
C VAL A 226 6.91 -25.08 6.01
N LEU A 227 7.81 -24.92 6.97
CA LEU A 227 7.60 -24.08 8.15
C LEU A 227 8.70 -23.02 8.26
N LEU A 228 8.28 -21.76 8.37
CA LEU A 228 9.13 -20.60 8.61
C LEU A 228 8.72 -19.98 9.94
N LEU A 229 9.53 -20.15 10.98
CA LEU A 229 9.27 -19.67 12.33
C LEU A 229 10.26 -18.55 12.67
N SER A 230 9.75 -17.39 13.02
CA SER A 230 10.58 -16.25 13.37
C SER A 230 11.51 -16.51 14.56
N SER A 231 12.70 -15.89 14.53
CA SER A 231 13.68 -15.94 15.61
C SER A 231 13.37 -14.91 16.69
N SER A 232 12.74 -13.78 16.33
CA SER A 232 12.24 -12.74 17.23
C SER A 232 10.93 -13.14 17.91
N THR A 233 10.71 -12.66 19.14
CA THR A 233 9.40 -12.79 19.83
C THR A 233 8.67 -11.47 19.72
N LEU A 234 7.45 -11.51 19.19
CA LEU A 234 6.57 -10.37 19.08
C LEU A 234 5.97 -10.03 20.44
N SER A 235 5.72 -8.74 20.65
CA SER A 235 4.98 -8.23 21.80
C SER A 235 3.64 -7.67 21.35
N THR A 236 2.65 -7.68 22.24
CA THR A 236 1.38 -7.00 21.98
C THR A 236 1.59 -5.49 21.83
N ASN A 237 0.58 -4.82 21.29
CA ASN A 237 0.51 -3.38 21.18
C ASN A 237 1.63 -2.72 20.36
N THR A 238 2.27 -3.49 19.48
CA THR A 238 3.36 -3.03 18.62
C THR A 238 3.06 -3.39 17.17
N TRP A 239 3.26 -2.44 16.25
CA TRP A 239 3.14 -2.68 14.82
C TRP A 239 4.35 -3.44 14.29
N TYR A 240 4.09 -4.52 13.55
CA TYR A 240 5.11 -5.26 12.81
C TYR A 240 4.69 -5.38 11.35
N HIS A 241 5.67 -5.36 10.45
CA HIS A 241 5.51 -5.79 9.07
C HIS A 241 5.94 -7.24 8.95
N PHE A 242 5.16 -8.08 8.26
CA PHE A 242 5.65 -9.37 7.78
C PHE A 242 5.77 -9.37 6.26
N ALA A 243 6.70 -10.19 5.75
CA ALA A 243 6.68 -10.64 4.37
C ALA A 243 7.05 -12.13 4.31
N ALA A 244 6.17 -12.94 3.72
CA ALA A 244 6.45 -14.31 3.33
C ALA A 244 6.69 -14.35 1.82
N VAL A 245 7.91 -14.70 1.43
CA VAL A 245 8.38 -14.59 0.04
C VAL A 245 8.87 -15.93 -0.46
N ARG A 246 8.54 -16.26 -1.71
CA ARG A 246 9.23 -17.32 -2.46
C ARG A 246 9.93 -16.73 -3.68
N ASN A 247 11.22 -17.08 -3.84
CA ASN A 247 12.04 -16.83 -5.03
C ASN A 247 12.63 -18.16 -5.52
N GLY A 248 12.14 -18.67 -6.65
CA GLY A 248 12.39 -20.03 -7.12
C GLY A 248 11.92 -21.04 -6.08
N THR A 249 12.86 -21.77 -5.47
CA THR A 249 12.56 -22.70 -4.37
C THR A 249 12.86 -22.14 -2.99
N SER A 250 13.51 -20.96 -2.89
CA SER A 250 13.86 -20.34 -1.61
C SER A 250 12.62 -19.65 -1.03
N CYS A 251 12.17 -20.12 0.13
CA CYS A 251 11.07 -19.52 0.89
C CYS A 251 11.66 -18.80 2.10
N LYS A 252 11.27 -17.56 2.34
CA LYS A 252 11.78 -16.72 3.42
C LYS A 252 10.66 -16.00 4.14
N LEU A 253 10.84 -15.84 5.45
CA LEU A 253 9.99 -15.01 6.31
C LEU A 253 10.82 -13.83 6.79
N TYR A 254 10.25 -12.64 6.64
CA TYR A 254 10.81 -11.40 7.17
C TYR A 254 9.87 -10.78 8.18
N ILE A 255 10.42 -10.21 9.26
CA ILE A 255 9.70 -9.35 10.20
C ILE A 255 10.43 -8.01 10.27
N ASN A 256 9.69 -6.91 10.07
CA ASN A 256 10.24 -5.55 9.96
C ASN A 256 11.42 -5.46 8.97
N GLY A 257 11.36 -6.25 7.90
CA GLY A 257 12.39 -6.31 6.85
C GLY A 257 13.65 -7.11 7.18
N SER A 258 13.81 -7.60 8.42
CA SER A 258 14.88 -8.54 8.77
C SER A 258 14.49 -9.97 8.39
N GLU A 259 15.41 -10.74 7.80
CA GLU A 259 15.18 -12.17 7.54
C GLU A 259 15.17 -12.92 8.87
N GLU A 260 14.08 -13.64 9.13
CA GLU A 260 13.82 -14.31 10.42
C GLU A 260 13.79 -15.83 10.29
N ALA A 261 13.49 -16.35 9.09
CA ALA A 261 13.57 -17.77 8.77
C ALA A 261 13.70 -18.00 7.26
N SER A 262 14.27 -19.15 6.91
CA SER A 262 14.33 -19.64 5.52
C SER A 262 14.14 -21.15 5.43
N ALA A 263 13.61 -21.59 4.29
CA ALA A 263 13.40 -22.98 3.92
C ALA A 263 13.51 -23.15 2.40
N THR A 264 13.52 -24.40 1.93
CA THR A 264 13.49 -24.72 0.49
C THR A 264 12.26 -25.56 0.19
N SER A 265 11.51 -25.20 -0.85
CA SER A 265 10.38 -25.99 -1.34
C SER A 265 10.13 -25.75 -2.81
N SER A 266 9.85 -26.83 -3.55
CA SER A 266 9.29 -26.80 -4.90
C SER A 266 7.80 -27.13 -4.94
N GLY A 267 7.19 -27.40 -3.78
CA GLY A 267 5.79 -27.76 -3.66
C GLY A 267 4.87 -26.56 -3.90
N PRO A 268 3.61 -26.79 -4.31
CA PRO A 268 2.67 -25.71 -4.54
C PRO A 268 2.36 -24.94 -3.26
N CYS A 269 2.09 -23.65 -3.39
CA CYS A 269 1.46 -22.81 -2.38
C CYS A 269 0.17 -22.22 -2.99
N GLY A 270 -0.83 -22.03 -2.15
CA GLY A 270 -2.13 -21.53 -2.53
C GLY A 270 -3.08 -22.58 -3.13
N LEU A 271 -4.37 -22.29 -3.00
CA LEU A 271 -5.51 -23.12 -3.38
C LEU A 271 -6.48 -22.32 -4.24
N ASN A 272 -7.44 -23.02 -4.87
CA ASN A 272 -8.62 -22.36 -5.44
C ASN A 272 -9.67 -22.22 -4.34
N ASP A 273 -9.35 -21.41 -3.35
CA ASP A 273 -10.16 -21.21 -2.14
C ASP A 273 -10.13 -19.73 -1.73
N SER A 274 -10.98 -19.32 -0.80
CA SER A 274 -11.03 -17.93 -0.35
C SER A 274 -9.77 -17.54 0.42
N ILE A 275 -9.45 -16.24 0.38
CA ILE A 275 -8.45 -15.67 1.26
C ILE A 275 -9.16 -15.16 2.50
N ASN A 276 -8.69 -15.58 3.67
CA ASN A 276 -9.17 -15.06 4.95
C ASN A 276 -8.14 -14.12 5.57
N ILE A 277 -8.60 -12.97 6.05
CA ILE A 277 -7.82 -12.03 6.84
C ILE A 277 -8.45 -11.97 8.22
N GLY A 278 -7.63 -12.14 9.24
CA GLY A 278 -8.07 -12.22 10.63
C GLY A 278 -8.59 -13.58 11.08
N ARG A 279 -8.52 -14.62 10.23
CA ARG A 279 -8.96 -15.97 10.59
C ARG A 279 -8.23 -17.06 9.82
N LYS A 280 -8.11 -18.23 10.44
CA LYS A 280 -8.03 -19.53 9.76
C LYS A 280 -9.21 -20.39 10.16
N GLU A 281 -9.94 -20.88 9.16
CA GLU A 281 -10.99 -21.87 9.34
C GLU A 281 -10.42 -23.28 9.12
N TYR A 282 -10.70 -24.22 10.03
CA TYR A 282 -10.29 -25.61 9.89
C TYR A 282 -11.29 -26.56 10.55
N ASP A 283 -11.17 -27.86 10.27
CA ASP A 283 -12.08 -28.85 10.85
C ASP A 283 -11.95 -28.90 12.39
N GLY A 284 -13.04 -28.52 13.08
CA GLY A 284 -13.11 -28.50 14.54
C GLY A 284 -12.73 -27.19 15.23
N GLY A 285 -12.45 -26.10 14.51
CA GLY A 285 -12.14 -24.82 15.15
C GLY A 285 -11.80 -23.67 14.20
N ASN A 286 -11.51 -22.51 14.80
CA ASN A 286 -11.03 -21.33 14.09
C ASN A 286 -9.99 -20.61 14.95
N ASP A 287 -8.92 -20.16 14.32
CA ASP A 287 -7.92 -19.28 14.92
C ASP A 287 -8.27 -17.84 14.51
N TYR A 288 -8.70 -16.99 15.44
CA TYR A 288 -9.12 -15.60 15.16
C TYR A 288 -8.07 -14.59 15.58
N PHE A 289 -7.87 -13.56 14.77
CA PHE A 289 -7.00 -12.41 15.08
C PHE A 289 -7.67 -11.44 16.04
N GLY A 290 -6.92 -10.93 17.01
CA GLY A 290 -7.34 -9.86 17.91
C GLY A 290 -6.40 -8.66 17.84
N GLY A 291 -6.90 -7.52 17.35
CA GLY A 291 -6.18 -6.26 17.24
C GLY A 291 -6.39 -5.57 15.90
N TYR A 292 -5.31 -5.00 15.33
CA TYR A 292 -5.37 -4.18 14.12
C TYR A 292 -4.52 -4.74 12.97
N ILE A 293 -5.05 -4.69 11.74
CA ILE A 293 -4.33 -5.05 10.50
C ILE A 293 -4.39 -3.86 9.55
N ASP A 294 -3.26 -3.56 8.92
CA ASP A 294 -3.11 -2.46 7.97
C ASP A 294 -2.29 -2.91 6.74
N GLU A 295 -2.49 -2.29 5.59
CA GLU A 295 -1.73 -2.52 4.35
C GLU A 295 -1.50 -4.00 4.00
N ILE A 296 -2.55 -4.75 3.66
CA ILE A 296 -2.38 -6.12 3.14
C ILE A 296 -2.06 -6.07 1.65
N ARG A 297 -1.00 -6.77 1.21
CA ARG A 297 -0.69 -6.99 -0.21
C ARG A 297 -0.39 -8.45 -0.52
N ILE A 298 -1.05 -8.98 -1.55
CA ILE A 298 -0.82 -10.31 -2.10
C ILE A 298 -0.30 -10.18 -3.52
N THR A 299 0.88 -10.70 -3.80
CA THR A 299 1.52 -10.62 -5.12
C THR A 299 1.89 -12.00 -5.63
N LYS A 300 1.52 -12.29 -6.89
CA LYS A 300 1.82 -13.56 -7.57
C LYS A 300 2.85 -13.36 -8.68
N GLY A 301 3.77 -14.31 -8.79
CA GLY A 301 4.83 -14.31 -9.81
C GLY A 301 6.00 -13.38 -9.51
N VAL A 302 6.05 -12.78 -8.32
CA VAL A 302 7.12 -11.84 -7.94
C VAL A 302 7.59 -12.08 -6.52
N ALA A 303 8.90 -12.31 -6.38
CA ALA A 303 9.61 -12.25 -5.11
C ALA A 303 10.04 -10.81 -4.82
N ARG A 304 9.22 -10.03 -4.10
CA ARG A 304 9.49 -8.60 -3.89
C ARG A 304 10.76 -8.35 -3.06
N TYR A 305 11.15 -9.32 -2.23
CA TYR A 305 12.32 -9.22 -1.36
C TYR A 305 13.20 -10.47 -1.45
N THR A 306 14.43 -10.31 -1.94
CA THR A 306 15.41 -11.41 -2.08
C THR A 306 16.48 -11.42 -0.98
N ALA A 307 16.57 -10.33 -0.23
CA ALA A 307 17.40 -10.14 0.95
C ALA A 307 16.66 -9.25 1.98
N ALA A 308 17.26 -9.04 3.15
CA ALA A 308 16.75 -8.10 4.14
C ALA A 308 16.57 -6.70 3.54
N PHE A 309 15.55 -5.99 4.00
CA PHE A 309 15.11 -4.70 3.47
C PHE A 309 14.67 -3.77 4.61
N THR A 310 14.45 -2.50 4.30
CA THR A 310 13.79 -1.58 5.24
C THR A 310 12.30 -1.75 5.10
N ALA A 311 11.60 -2.08 6.19
CA ALA A 311 10.15 -2.19 6.18
C ALA A 311 9.50 -0.91 5.59
N PRO A 312 8.36 -1.03 4.87
CA PRO A 312 7.69 0.11 4.25
C PRO A 312 7.52 1.28 5.24
N SER A 313 7.86 2.49 4.82
CA SER A 313 7.68 3.71 5.62
C SER A 313 6.46 4.53 5.19
N SER A 314 5.71 4.04 4.22
CA SER A 314 4.47 4.60 3.69
C SER A 314 3.52 3.48 3.30
N ALA A 315 2.26 3.82 3.06
CA ALA A 315 1.30 2.95 2.40
C ALA A 315 1.85 2.41 1.07
N PHE A 316 1.39 1.22 0.68
CA PHE A 316 1.70 0.63 -0.60
C PHE A 316 1.12 1.46 -1.76
N PRO A 317 1.79 1.55 -2.93
CA PRO A 317 1.28 2.37 -4.03
C PRO A 317 0.07 1.76 -4.76
N ASP A 318 -0.85 2.63 -5.20
CA ASP A 318 -2.08 2.31 -5.96
C ASP A 318 -1.91 2.16 -7.50
N SER A 319 -0.70 2.33 -8.03
CA SER A 319 -0.42 2.31 -9.48
C SER A 319 1.02 1.97 -9.77
#